data_AF-A0A520K3I2-F1
#
_entry.id   AF-A0A520K3I2-F1
#
_cell.length_a   1.000
_cell.length_b   1.000
_cell.length_c   1.000
_cell.angle_alpha   90.00
_cell.angle_beta   90.00
_cell.angle_gamma   90.00
#
_symmetry.space_group_name_H-M   'P 1'
#
loop_
_entity.id
_entity.type
_entity.pdbx_description
1 polymer ?
#
loop_
_entity_poly.entity_id
_entity_poly.type
_entity_poly.pdbx_seq_one_letter_code
_entity_poly.pdbx_strand_id
1 'polypeptide(L)'
;MKNENEELQRILNEVIEQIRPDEEERKRVKAITELIIARINKRAAEMGIEAHAISVGSTARNTWIRGEADIDIFIMFPVDMPEEELKEKGLALAKSIADRYEERYASHPYIHAYFSDAKGRRQHEADLVPCFSVKDASLLKSAVDRTPFHNHYIMKRMAGLEDDVLLLKQFMKYLGIYGSEQRRKGFAGYLCELLILKYSSFVALLRNASQWSYGERIDLEGRGTYEAEGTEPLIVIDPVDPRRNVAAAVSAYSFCRLIDAARDFLAKPSKEFFVPRKEPPLSEAEFKQRVEARGTEFVMVLFDAPDVVEDILFPQLRKAEASVTTLIERHGFKVYRSDVSVEGAKAFLLFELLVWRLPRIKKHEGPPVTAKYYSEQFKSKYSTSPLFIENDRYVAEVERKYTDVISLLKNELRTCSLGKNVAESIERGYEVLRTEDIPFFGDLGSFFQEYFRGIYAPREQIPRSQRT
;
A
#
# COMPACT_ATOMS: atom_id res chain seq x y z
N MET A 1 15.59 34.58 0.43
CA MET A 1 15.55 34.00 -0.92
C MET A 1 16.87 33.40 -1.41
N LYS A 2 17.97 34.16 -1.59
CA LYS A 2 19.23 33.58 -2.13
C LYS A 2 19.86 32.56 -1.16
N ASN A 3 19.98 32.91 0.13
CA ASN A 3 20.49 32.00 1.17
C ASN A 3 19.58 30.79 1.42
N GLU A 4 18.25 30.95 1.33
CA GLU A 4 17.29 29.84 1.55
C GLU A 4 17.36 28.80 0.42
N ASN A 5 17.52 29.25 -0.82
CA ASN A 5 17.72 28.33 -1.94
C ASN A 5 19.08 27.63 -1.87
N GLU A 6 20.14 28.32 -1.42
CA GLU A 6 21.46 27.72 -1.21
C GLU A 6 21.43 26.66 -0.09
N GLU A 7 20.74 26.94 1.01
CA GLU A 7 20.56 25.98 2.10
C GLU A 7 19.74 24.76 1.67
N LEU A 8 18.64 24.95 0.94
CA LEU A 8 17.85 23.85 0.38
C LEU A 8 18.71 22.96 -0.52
N GLN A 9 19.47 23.55 -1.44
CA GLN A 9 20.36 22.79 -2.33
C GLN A 9 21.43 22.02 -1.56
N ARG A 10 22.01 22.63 -0.52
CA ARG A 10 22.94 21.92 0.37
C ARG A 10 22.30 20.69 1.01
N ILE A 11 21.09 20.81 1.55
CA ILE A 11 20.36 19.68 2.17
C ILE A 11 20.13 18.56 1.14
N LEU A 12 19.66 18.90 -0.06
CA LEU A 12 19.38 17.91 -1.10
C LEU A 12 20.67 17.20 -1.56
N ASN A 13 21.78 17.93 -1.69
CA ASN A 13 23.08 17.34 -2.04
C ASN A 13 23.58 16.38 -0.94
N GLU A 14 23.49 16.76 0.34
CA GLU A 14 23.85 15.88 1.46
C GLU A 14 23.03 14.59 1.49
N VAL A 15 21.75 14.66 1.12
CA VAL A 15 20.87 13.48 1.00
C VAL A 15 21.30 12.63 -0.19
N ILE A 16 21.55 13.24 -1.35
CA ILE A 16 21.99 12.55 -2.57
C ILE A 16 23.28 11.75 -2.37
N GLU A 17 24.26 12.31 -1.66
CA GLU A 17 25.51 11.60 -1.34
C GLU A 17 25.28 10.29 -0.58
N GLN A 18 24.21 10.22 0.21
CA GLN A 18 23.84 9.04 1.00
C GLN A 18 23.02 8.03 0.19
N ILE A 19 22.06 8.51 -0.61
CA ILE A 19 21.10 7.63 -1.30
C ILE A 19 21.54 7.21 -2.70
N ARG A 20 22.48 7.92 -3.32
CA ARG A 20 22.96 7.57 -4.66
C ARG A 20 23.84 6.31 -4.59
N PRO A 21 23.59 5.30 -5.44
CA PRO A 21 24.48 4.15 -5.58
C PRO A 21 25.90 4.60 -5.94
N ASP A 22 26.90 4.05 -5.25
CA ASP A 22 28.30 4.34 -5.56
C ASP A 22 28.75 3.67 -6.87
N GLU A 23 29.89 4.11 -7.41
CA GLU A 23 30.40 3.63 -8.69
C GLU A 23 30.70 2.11 -8.68
N GLU A 24 31.14 1.60 -7.52
CA GLU A 24 31.41 0.17 -7.36
C GLU A 24 30.12 -0.64 -7.36
N GLU A 25 29.05 -0.15 -6.75
CA GLU A 25 27.71 -0.73 -6.80
C GLU A 25 27.15 -0.73 -8.22
N ARG A 26 27.25 0.39 -8.93
CA ARG A 26 26.81 0.50 -10.33
C ARG A 26 27.53 -0.51 -11.22
N LYS A 27 28.86 -0.61 -11.11
CA LYS A 27 29.65 -1.59 -11.86
C LYS A 27 29.25 -3.03 -11.52
N ARG A 28 29.03 -3.34 -10.24
CA ARG A 28 28.59 -4.68 -9.80
C ARG A 28 27.22 -5.04 -10.38
N VAL A 29 26.22 -4.17 -10.20
CA VAL A 29 24.84 -4.38 -10.69
C VAL A 29 24.84 -4.52 -12.21
N LYS A 30 25.60 -3.68 -12.92
CA LYS A 30 25.77 -3.79 -14.37
C LYS A 30 26.37 -5.13 -14.78
N ALA A 31 27.46 -5.56 -14.15
CA ALA A 31 28.14 -6.81 -14.49
C ALA A 31 27.24 -8.03 -14.26
N ILE A 32 26.48 -8.08 -13.16
CA ILE A 32 25.54 -9.18 -12.93
C ILE A 32 24.36 -9.16 -13.91
N THR A 33 23.84 -7.97 -14.24
CA THR A 33 22.76 -7.83 -15.22
C THR A 33 23.18 -8.33 -16.60
N GLU A 34 24.38 -7.92 -17.06
CA GLU A 34 24.96 -8.38 -18.32
C GLU A 34 25.22 -9.89 -18.32
N LEU A 35 25.67 -10.45 -17.19
CA LEU A 35 25.84 -11.90 -17.03
C LEU A 35 24.51 -12.65 -17.17
N ILE A 36 23.44 -12.18 -16.52
CA ILE A 36 22.13 -12.82 -16.58
C ILE A 36 21.59 -12.75 -18.01
N ILE A 37 21.63 -11.58 -18.65
CA ILE A 37 21.20 -11.42 -20.06
C ILE A 37 21.98 -12.37 -20.98
N ALA A 38 23.30 -12.46 -20.83
CA ALA A 38 24.12 -13.36 -21.62
C ALA A 38 23.75 -14.85 -21.40
N ARG A 39 23.46 -15.25 -20.15
CA ARG A 39 23.00 -16.60 -19.83
C ARG A 39 21.65 -16.91 -20.46
N ILE A 40 20.69 -16.00 -20.37
CA ILE A 40 19.36 -16.18 -20.99
C ILE A 40 19.49 -16.33 -22.49
N ASN A 41 20.20 -15.42 -23.16
CA ASN A 41 20.35 -15.45 -24.62
C ASN A 41 21.08 -16.71 -25.10
N LYS A 42 22.14 -17.13 -24.39
CA LYS A 42 22.84 -18.38 -24.68
C LYS A 42 21.91 -19.59 -24.52
N ARG A 43 21.15 -19.64 -23.43
CA ARG A 43 20.28 -20.75 -23.11
C ARG A 43 19.07 -20.83 -24.04
N ALA A 44 18.53 -19.69 -24.46
CA ALA A 44 17.50 -19.62 -25.49
C ALA A 44 17.99 -20.25 -26.80
N ALA A 45 19.20 -19.90 -27.25
CA ALA A 45 19.80 -20.49 -28.43
C ALA A 45 20.03 -22.01 -28.30
N GLU A 46 20.52 -22.49 -27.15
CA GLU A 46 20.69 -23.94 -26.88
C GLU A 46 19.37 -24.71 -26.90
N MET A 47 18.28 -24.07 -26.47
CA MET A 47 16.94 -24.66 -26.44
C MET A 47 16.18 -24.49 -27.76
N GLY A 48 16.76 -23.81 -28.76
CA GLY A 48 16.07 -23.49 -30.01
C GLY A 48 14.89 -22.53 -29.84
N ILE A 49 14.92 -21.70 -28.79
CA ILE A 49 13.89 -20.71 -28.49
C ILE A 49 14.32 -19.37 -29.08
N GLU A 50 13.50 -18.82 -29.97
CA GLU A 50 13.66 -17.45 -30.44
C GLU A 50 13.25 -16.48 -29.33
N ALA A 51 14.21 -16.02 -28.53
CA ALA A 51 13.99 -15.03 -27.48
C ALA A 51 15.26 -14.22 -27.23
N HIS A 52 15.11 -12.98 -26.76
CA HIS A 52 16.23 -12.16 -26.30
C HIS A 52 15.89 -11.42 -25.01
N ALA A 53 16.86 -11.29 -24.11
CA ALA A 53 16.70 -10.61 -22.84
C ALA A 53 17.10 -9.12 -22.94
N ILE A 54 16.32 -8.27 -22.28
CA ILE A 54 16.63 -6.84 -22.07
C ILE A 54 16.53 -6.51 -20.58
N SER A 55 17.36 -5.58 -20.12
CA SER A 55 17.21 -4.99 -18.79
C SER A 55 16.21 -3.83 -18.86
N VAL A 56 15.28 -3.81 -17.91
CA VAL A 56 14.32 -2.72 -17.72
C VAL A 56 14.39 -2.25 -16.28
N GLY A 57 13.37 -1.53 -15.82
CA GLY A 57 13.28 -1.16 -14.40
C GLY A 57 14.25 -0.05 -13.98
N SER A 58 14.34 0.13 -12.66
CA SER A 58 15.11 1.24 -12.08
C SER A 58 16.62 1.11 -12.30
N THR A 59 17.13 -0.12 -12.42
CA THR A 59 18.54 -0.43 -12.71
C THR A 59 18.93 -0.04 -14.13
N ALA A 60 18.11 -0.36 -15.14
CA ALA A 60 18.35 0.09 -16.52
C ALA A 60 18.34 1.63 -16.66
N ARG A 61 17.59 2.32 -15.79
CA ARG A 61 17.36 3.76 -15.84
C ARG A 61 18.22 4.58 -14.90
N ASN A 62 19.11 3.96 -14.12
CA ASN A 62 19.95 4.62 -13.12
C ASN A 62 19.17 5.36 -12.01
N THR A 63 17.94 4.94 -11.71
CA THR A 63 17.04 5.59 -10.73
C THR A 63 16.78 4.75 -9.47
N TRP A 64 17.66 3.82 -9.10
CA TRP A 64 17.54 3.03 -7.87
C TRP A 64 18.29 3.65 -6.69
N ILE A 65 17.76 3.47 -5.47
CA ILE A 65 18.40 3.93 -4.25
C ILE A 65 19.51 2.96 -3.85
N ARG A 66 20.62 3.47 -3.31
CA ARG A 66 21.78 2.70 -2.84
C ARG A 66 21.35 1.49 -2.00
N GLY A 67 21.88 0.33 -2.35
CA GLY A 67 21.62 -0.93 -1.64
C GLY A 67 20.27 -1.56 -1.96
N GLU A 68 19.45 -0.92 -2.80
CA GLU A 68 18.11 -1.37 -3.19
C GLU A 68 18.01 -1.54 -4.71
N ALA A 69 19.08 -2.06 -5.32
CA ALA A 69 19.08 -2.41 -6.73
C ALA A 69 18.11 -3.56 -6.98
N ASP A 70 17.15 -3.32 -7.87
CA ASP A 70 16.17 -4.31 -8.32
C ASP A 70 16.43 -4.64 -9.80
N ILE A 71 16.81 -5.88 -10.08
CA ILE A 71 17.23 -6.30 -11.43
C ILE A 71 16.03 -6.88 -12.15
N ASP A 72 15.40 -6.06 -12.98
CA ASP A 72 14.29 -6.47 -13.85
C ASP A 72 14.81 -6.88 -15.23
N ILE A 73 14.64 -8.15 -15.60
CA ILE A 73 15.02 -8.66 -16.92
C ILE A 73 13.81 -9.22 -17.64
N PHE A 74 13.51 -8.61 -18.78
CA PHE A 74 12.39 -9.01 -19.63
C PHE A 74 12.91 -9.88 -20.75
N ILE A 75 12.29 -11.05 -20.92
CA ILE A 75 12.62 -12.02 -21.96
C ILE A 75 11.61 -11.84 -23.09
N MET A 76 12.08 -11.31 -24.21
CA MET A 76 11.27 -10.87 -25.34
C MET A 76 11.05 -12.04 -26.31
N PHE A 77 9.79 -12.43 -26.51
CA PHE A 77 9.36 -13.50 -27.43
C PHE A 77 8.64 -12.95 -28.67
N PRO A 78 8.60 -13.68 -29.80
CA PRO A 78 7.85 -13.32 -31.00
C PRO A 78 6.35 -13.12 -30.74
N VAL A 79 5.74 -12.13 -31.40
CA VAL A 79 4.33 -11.77 -31.21
C VAL A 79 3.34 -12.78 -31.79
N ASP A 80 3.77 -13.66 -32.69
CA ASP A 80 2.98 -14.73 -33.29
C ASP A 80 2.92 -15.98 -32.41
N MET A 81 3.75 -16.06 -31.35
CA MET A 81 3.70 -17.14 -30.37
C MET A 81 2.37 -17.11 -29.57
N PRO A 82 1.74 -18.28 -29.32
CA PRO A 82 0.62 -18.40 -28.39
C PRO A 82 1.01 -17.98 -26.97
N GLU A 83 0.08 -17.35 -26.23
CA GLU A 83 0.35 -16.87 -24.86
C GLU A 83 0.70 -18.00 -23.89
N GLU A 84 0.03 -19.14 -23.98
CA GLU A 84 0.33 -20.31 -23.14
C GLU A 84 1.73 -20.86 -23.43
N GLU A 85 2.17 -20.83 -24.69
CA GLU A 85 3.52 -21.23 -25.08
C GLU A 85 4.57 -20.23 -24.58
N LEU A 86 4.28 -18.93 -24.61
CA LEU A 86 5.14 -17.90 -24.01
C LEU A 86 5.30 -18.12 -22.49
N LYS A 87 4.21 -18.44 -21.78
CA LYS A 87 4.27 -18.75 -20.34
C LYS A 87 5.13 -19.98 -20.10
N GLU A 88 4.83 -21.08 -20.79
CA GLU A 88 5.53 -22.35 -20.59
C GLU A 88 7.02 -22.24 -20.94
N LYS A 89 7.35 -21.79 -22.15
CA LYS A 89 8.74 -21.67 -22.63
C LYS A 89 9.49 -20.57 -21.91
N GLY A 90 8.83 -19.44 -21.62
CA GLY A 90 9.40 -18.32 -20.89
C GLY A 90 9.80 -18.69 -19.47
N LEU A 91 8.90 -19.33 -18.71
CA LEU A 91 9.21 -19.80 -17.37
C LEU A 91 10.27 -20.91 -17.40
N ALA A 92 10.19 -21.86 -18.34
CA ALA A 92 11.20 -22.91 -18.47
C ALA A 92 12.60 -22.34 -18.74
N LEU A 93 12.70 -21.37 -19.65
CA LEU A 93 13.95 -20.67 -19.96
C LEU A 93 14.47 -19.90 -18.73
N ALA A 94 13.61 -19.13 -18.06
CA ALA A 94 13.97 -18.38 -16.85
C ALA A 94 14.45 -19.28 -15.71
N LYS A 95 13.76 -20.40 -15.44
CA LYS A 95 14.15 -21.42 -14.45
C LYS A 95 15.50 -22.05 -14.79
N SER A 96 15.77 -22.28 -16.07
CA SER A 96 16.98 -23.00 -16.50
C SER A 96 18.30 -22.27 -16.26
N ILE A 97 18.26 -20.96 -15.96
CA ILE A 97 19.48 -20.16 -15.75
C ILE A 97 19.79 -19.91 -14.26
N ALA A 98 18.93 -20.34 -13.34
CA ALA A 98 19.03 -20.09 -11.92
C ALA A 98 18.93 -21.37 -11.08
N ASP A 99 19.88 -21.58 -10.16
CA ASP A 99 19.88 -22.74 -9.27
C ASP A 99 18.83 -22.61 -8.15
N ARG A 100 18.55 -21.37 -7.74
CA ARG A 100 17.54 -21.04 -6.73
C ARG A 100 16.59 -20.00 -7.28
N TYR A 101 15.30 -20.30 -7.25
CA TYR A 101 14.25 -19.42 -7.74
C TYR A 101 12.91 -19.68 -7.04
N GLU A 102 12.00 -18.72 -7.18
CA GLU A 102 10.61 -18.77 -6.76
C GLU A 102 9.74 -18.37 -7.95
N GLU A 103 8.67 -19.13 -8.22
CA GLU A 103 7.66 -18.71 -9.19
C GLU A 103 6.67 -17.78 -8.49
N ARG A 104 6.56 -16.56 -8.99
CA ARG A 104 5.68 -15.52 -8.43
C ARG A 104 4.62 -15.14 -9.46
N TYR A 105 3.51 -14.60 -8.96
CA TYR A 105 2.34 -14.25 -9.76
C TYR A 105 1.95 -12.79 -9.52
N ALA A 106 1.94 -12.02 -10.60
CA ALA A 106 1.30 -10.71 -10.65
C ALA A 106 0.14 -10.77 -11.66
N SER A 107 0.18 -9.97 -12.73
CA SER A 107 -0.72 -10.16 -13.88
C SER A 107 -0.34 -11.38 -14.73
N HIS A 108 0.93 -11.75 -14.73
CA HIS A 108 1.53 -12.87 -15.45
C HIS A 108 2.51 -13.59 -14.52
N PRO A 109 2.72 -14.92 -14.67
CA PRO A 109 3.72 -15.63 -13.90
C PRO A 109 5.13 -15.17 -14.30
N TYR A 110 6.02 -15.08 -13.33
CA TYR A 110 7.42 -14.72 -13.53
C TYR A 110 8.32 -15.47 -12.54
N ILE A 111 9.62 -15.47 -12.82
CA ILE A 111 10.60 -16.15 -11.97
C ILE A 111 11.40 -15.10 -11.20
N HIS A 112 11.28 -15.12 -9.88
CA HIS A 112 12.19 -14.42 -8.99
C HIS A 112 13.39 -15.33 -8.71
N ALA A 113 14.57 -14.94 -9.17
CA ALA A 113 15.77 -15.78 -9.16
C ALA A 113 16.92 -15.13 -8.40
N TYR A 114 17.78 -15.98 -7.85
CA TYR A 114 18.93 -15.54 -7.07
C TYR A 114 20.24 -15.87 -7.78
N PHE A 115 21.08 -14.86 -7.98
CA PHE A 115 22.35 -14.97 -8.68
C PHE A 115 23.52 -14.53 -7.80
N SER A 116 24.53 -15.38 -7.65
CA SER A 116 25.78 -14.99 -7.00
C SER A 116 26.65 -14.17 -7.94
N ASP A 117 27.29 -13.12 -7.42
CA ASP A 117 28.31 -12.40 -8.18
C ASP A 117 29.48 -13.30 -8.59
N ALA A 118 30.28 -12.85 -9.56
CA ALA A 118 31.42 -13.62 -10.09
C ALA A 118 32.48 -13.99 -9.03
N LYS A 119 32.42 -13.39 -7.83
CA LYS A 119 33.34 -13.65 -6.72
C LYS A 119 32.69 -14.45 -5.59
N GLY A 120 31.42 -14.87 -5.75
CA GLY A 120 30.64 -15.63 -4.78
C GLY A 120 30.35 -14.90 -3.46
N ARG A 121 30.53 -13.58 -3.40
CA ARG A 121 30.51 -12.83 -2.13
C ARG A 121 29.15 -12.28 -1.75
N ARG A 122 28.30 -12.05 -2.75
CA ARG A 122 26.98 -11.45 -2.58
C ARG A 122 25.99 -12.09 -3.54
N GLN A 123 24.79 -12.32 -3.03
CA GLN A 123 23.65 -12.75 -3.80
C GLN A 123 22.88 -11.51 -4.29
N HIS A 124 22.48 -11.54 -5.55
CA HIS A 124 21.63 -10.56 -6.21
C HIS A 124 20.31 -11.22 -6.57
N GLU A 125 19.22 -10.49 -6.40
CA GLU A 125 17.89 -10.91 -6.79
C GLU A 125 17.58 -10.32 -8.17
N ALA A 126 16.91 -11.08 -9.02
CA ALA A 126 16.44 -10.61 -10.31
C ALA A 126 15.08 -11.22 -10.66
N ASP A 127 14.19 -10.39 -11.18
CA ASP A 127 12.89 -10.80 -11.71
C ASP A 127 13.01 -11.04 -13.21
N LEU A 128 12.73 -12.27 -13.62
CA LEU A 128 12.79 -12.73 -15.00
C LEU A 128 11.37 -12.85 -15.55
N VAL A 129 11.00 -11.92 -16.42
CA VAL A 129 9.61 -11.75 -16.88
C VAL A 129 9.51 -12.06 -18.38
N PRO A 130 8.85 -13.15 -18.79
CA PRO A 130 8.51 -13.39 -20.19
C PRO A 130 7.49 -12.36 -20.71
N CYS A 131 7.72 -11.82 -21.91
CA CYS A 131 6.79 -10.89 -22.54
C CYS A 131 6.93 -10.91 -24.07
N PHE A 132 5.96 -10.31 -24.77
CA PHE A 132 6.00 -10.21 -26.22
C PHE A 132 6.87 -9.04 -26.70
N SER A 133 7.63 -9.29 -27.78
CA SER A 133 8.39 -8.29 -28.53
C SER A 133 7.47 -7.52 -29.48
N VAL A 134 6.56 -6.76 -28.89
CA VAL A 134 5.62 -5.92 -29.64
C VAL A 134 6.36 -4.73 -30.25
N LYS A 135 6.09 -4.44 -31.53
CA LYS A 135 6.72 -3.31 -32.25
C LYS A 135 6.08 -1.95 -31.94
N ASP A 136 4.82 -1.94 -31.51
CA ASP A 136 4.01 -0.75 -31.27
C ASP A 136 3.15 -0.90 -30.01
N ALA A 137 3.07 0.15 -29.19
CA ALA A 137 2.28 0.15 -27.96
C ALA A 137 0.76 0.07 -28.19
N SER A 138 0.27 0.27 -29.41
CA SER A 138 -1.14 0.00 -29.76
C SER A 138 -1.46 -1.49 -29.87
N LEU A 139 -0.45 -2.36 -29.99
CA LEU A 139 -0.58 -3.80 -30.19
C LEU A 139 -0.30 -4.62 -28.92
N LEU A 140 -0.33 -3.97 -27.76
CA LEU A 140 -0.11 -4.63 -26.47
C LEU A 140 -1.13 -5.76 -26.25
N LYS A 141 -0.64 -6.95 -25.90
CA LYS A 141 -1.50 -8.08 -25.54
C LYS A 141 -1.72 -8.16 -24.04
N SER A 142 -0.75 -7.69 -23.27
CA SER A 142 -0.75 -7.78 -21.82
C SER A 142 -0.25 -6.50 -21.15
N ALA A 143 -0.46 -6.41 -19.84
CA ALA A 143 0.09 -5.33 -19.03
C ALA A 143 1.64 -5.34 -19.01
N VAL A 144 2.28 -6.51 -19.12
CA VAL A 144 3.74 -6.66 -19.06
C VAL A 144 4.42 -6.20 -20.34
N ASP A 145 3.77 -6.31 -21.49
CA ASP A 145 4.32 -5.85 -22.78
C ASP A 145 4.55 -4.33 -22.84
N ARG A 146 3.99 -3.57 -21.90
CA ARG A 146 4.20 -2.11 -21.79
C ARG A 146 5.56 -1.74 -21.22
N THR A 147 6.11 -2.57 -20.33
CA THR A 147 7.32 -2.24 -19.57
C THR A 147 8.52 -1.91 -20.46
N PRO A 148 8.79 -2.64 -21.57
CA PRO A 148 9.85 -2.26 -22.51
C PRO A 148 9.66 -0.85 -23.11
N PHE A 149 8.44 -0.48 -23.48
CA PHE A 149 8.13 0.85 -23.99
C PHE A 149 8.25 1.94 -22.92
N HIS A 150 7.82 1.66 -21.68
CA HIS A 150 8.05 2.55 -20.53
C HIS A 150 9.53 2.80 -20.34
N ASN A 151 10.33 1.72 -20.36
CA ASN A 151 11.77 1.81 -20.20
C ASN A 151 12.41 2.71 -21.26
N HIS A 152 12.07 2.48 -22.54
CA HIS A 152 12.53 3.30 -23.66
C HIS A 152 12.08 4.76 -23.55
N TYR A 153 10.83 5.01 -23.17
CA TYR A 153 10.28 6.34 -23.01
C TYR A 153 11.05 7.16 -21.97
N ILE A 154 11.36 6.54 -20.83
CA ILE A 154 12.09 7.18 -19.73
C ILE A 154 13.56 7.36 -20.09
N MET A 155 14.25 6.32 -20.59
CA MET A 155 15.68 6.40 -20.92
C MET A 155 16.01 7.55 -21.89
N LYS A 156 15.10 7.86 -22.82
CA LYS A 156 15.26 8.97 -23.75
C LYS A 156 15.17 10.36 -23.13
N ARG A 157 14.57 10.50 -21.94
CA ARG A 157 14.18 11.79 -21.35
C ARG A 157 14.72 12.02 -19.94
N MET A 158 15.24 10.99 -19.27
CA MET A 158 15.62 11.04 -17.85
C MET A 158 17.02 11.62 -17.60
N ALA A 159 17.84 11.77 -18.64
CA ALA A 159 19.23 12.22 -18.50
C ALA A 159 19.31 13.57 -17.75
N GLY A 160 20.01 13.57 -16.62
CA GLY A 160 20.20 14.75 -15.76
C GLY A 160 19.14 14.95 -14.68
N LEU A 161 18.14 14.08 -14.59
CA LEU A 161 17.04 14.14 -13.62
C LEU A 161 17.04 12.95 -12.63
N GLU A 162 18.03 12.06 -12.73
CA GLU A 162 18.09 10.82 -11.95
C GLU A 162 18.10 11.09 -10.45
N ASP A 163 18.85 12.11 -10.01
CA ASP A 163 18.92 12.50 -8.60
C ASP A 163 17.57 12.98 -8.06
N ASP A 164 16.83 13.78 -8.82
CA ASP A 164 15.51 14.24 -8.42
C ASP A 164 14.53 13.06 -8.26
N VAL A 165 14.67 12.02 -9.08
CA VAL A 165 13.92 10.77 -8.89
C VAL A 165 14.33 10.06 -7.61
N LEU A 166 15.63 9.97 -7.31
CA LEU A 166 16.12 9.36 -6.06
C LEU A 166 15.59 10.10 -4.82
N LEU A 167 15.66 11.44 -4.83
CA LEU A 167 15.11 12.29 -3.77
C LEU A 167 13.61 12.03 -3.59
N LEU A 168 12.84 12.01 -4.68
CA LEU A 168 11.41 11.74 -4.62
C LEU A 168 11.10 10.35 -4.04
N LYS A 169 11.79 9.31 -4.51
CA LYS A 169 11.63 7.94 -4.01
C LYS A 169 11.95 7.88 -2.52
N GLN A 170 13.05 8.50 -2.09
CA GLN A 170 13.44 8.50 -0.68
C GLN A 170 12.45 9.28 0.20
N PHE A 171 11.97 10.43 -0.28
CA PHE A 171 10.95 11.24 0.39
C PHE A 171 9.63 10.46 0.57
N MET A 172 9.19 9.75 -0.47
CA MET A 172 7.97 8.93 -0.40
C MET A 172 8.16 7.69 0.48
N LYS A 173 9.37 7.11 0.54
CA LYS A 173 9.68 6.04 1.51
C LYS A 173 9.61 6.53 2.94
N TYR A 174 10.16 7.71 3.22
CA TYR A 174 10.02 8.35 4.54
C TYR A 174 8.55 8.50 4.96
N LEU A 175 7.69 8.89 4.01
CA LEU A 175 6.25 9.04 4.23
C LEU A 175 5.48 7.71 4.31
N GLY A 176 6.11 6.59 3.97
CA GLY A 176 5.45 5.28 3.90
C GLY A 176 4.50 5.13 2.71
N ILE A 177 4.69 5.91 1.63
CA ILE A 177 3.79 5.97 0.46
C ILE A 177 4.51 5.62 -0.85
N TYR A 178 5.71 5.04 -0.79
CA TYR A 178 6.42 4.54 -1.97
C TYR A 178 6.06 3.07 -2.23
N GLY A 179 5.63 2.75 -3.45
CA GLY A 179 5.15 1.42 -3.85
C GLY A 179 3.65 1.40 -4.19
N SER A 180 3.25 0.52 -5.11
CA SER A 180 1.87 0.42 -5.63
C SER A 180 1.11 -0.82 -5.17
N GLU A 181 1.76 -1.71 -4.42
CA GLU A 181 1.15 -2.87 -3.77
C GLU A 181 -0.03 -2.48 -2.87
N GLN A 182 -0.99 -3.40 -2.71
CA GLN A 182 -2.28 -3.15 -2.07
C GLN A 182 -2.16 -2.76 -0.59
N ARG A 183 -1.03 -3.11 0.05
CA ARG A 183 -0.70 -2.69 1.41
C ARG A 183 -0.43 -1.20 1.51
N ARG A 184 0.34 -0.61 0.57
CA ARG A 184 0.74 0.81 0.65
C ARG A 184 -0.16 1.73 -0.17
N LYS A 185 -0.71 1.25 -1.31
CA LYS A 185 -1.54 2.05 -2.24
C LYS A 185 -0.92 3.44 -2.50
N GLY A 186 0.36 3.43 -2.80
CA GLY A 186 1.21 4.60 -2.92
C GLY A 186 1.67 4.86 -4.35
N PHE A 187 2.83 5.51 -4.48
CA PHE A 187 3.40 5.94 -5.74
C PHE A 187 4.41 4.90 -6.28
N ALA A 188 4.11 4.34 -7.45
CA ALA A 188 5.01 3.41 -8.14
C ALA A 188 6.29 4.10 -8.65
N GLY A 189 7.39 3.36 -8.79
CA GLY A 189 8.65 3.90 -9.31
C GLY A 189 8.53 4.58 -10.68
N TYR A 190 7.75 3.99 -11.60
CA TYR A 190 7.46 4.60 -12.90
C TYR A 190 6.65 5.90 -12.78
N LEU A 191 5.70 5.97 -11.84
CA LEU A 191 4.94 7.19 -11.56
C LEU A 191 5.87 8.31 -11.06
N CYS A 192 6.79 8.00 -10.14
CA CYS A 192 7.79 8.96 -9.66
C CYS A 192 8.61 9.54 -10.81
N GLU A 193 9.05 8.70 -11.74
CA GLU A 193 9.82 9.11 -12.91
C GLU A 193 9.01 10.04 -13.82
N LEU A 194 7.74 9.71 -14.12
CA LEU A 194 6.86 10.58 -14.91
C LEU A 194 6.60 11.94 -14.25
N LEU A 195 6.41 11.95 -12.92
CA LEU A 195 6.23 13.19 -12.16
C LEU A 195 7.48 14.09 -12.26
N ILE A 196 8.67 13.53 -12.10
CA ILE A 196 9.91 14.30 -12.29
C ILE A 196 10.07 14.77 -13.73
N LEU A 197 9.75 13.96 -14.74
CA LEU A 197 9.77 14.43 -16.13
C LEU A 197 8.82 15.61 -16.36
N LYS A 198 7.61 15.59 -15.76
CA LYS A 198 6.63 16.66 -15.89
C LYS A 198 7.10 17.98 -15.26
N TYR A 199 7.66 17.92 -14.06
CA TYR A 199 7.98 19.12 -13.27
C TYR A 199 9.46 19.50 -13.28
N SER A 200 10.32 18.68 -13.88
CA SER A 200 11.74 18.91 -14.14
C SER A 200 12.65 19.00 -12.90
N SER A 201 12.13 18.88 -11.68
CA SER A 201 12.93 18.69 -10.45
C SER A 201 12.05 18.26 -9.29
N PHE A 202 12.65 17.70 -8.24
CA PHE A 202 12.00 17.33 -6.99
C PHE A 202 11.33 18.54 -6.33
N VAL A 203 12.03 19.68 -6.25
CA VAL A 203 11.50 20.89 -5.62
C VAL A 203 10.33 21.47 -6.42
N ALA A 204 10.42 21.48 -7.75
CA ALA A 204 9.33 21.95 -8.59
C ALA A 204 8.10 21.04 -8.50
N LEU A 205 8.30 19.72 -8.43
CA LEU A 205 7.22 18.78 -8.15
C LEU A 205 6.55 19.10 -6.81
N LEU A 206 7.30 19.26 -5.72
CA LEU A 206 6.69 19.55 -4.41
C LEU A 206 5.91 20.87 -4.42
N ARG A 207 6.42 21.91 -5.10
CA ARG A 207 5.70 23.19 -5.23
C ARG A 207 4.34 23.00 -5.90
N ASN A 208 4.28 22.22 -6.98
CA ASN A 208 3.03 21.92 -7.66
C ASN A 208 2.13 21.00 -6.82
N ALA A 209 2.70 19.94 -6.26
CA ALA A 209 1.97 18.98 -5.43
C ALA A 209 1.33 19.64 -4.21
N SER A 210 1.98 20.65 -3.61
CA SER A 210 1.41 21.42 -2.49
C SER A 210 0.06 22.09 -2.81
N GLN A 211 -0.26 22.27 -4.09
CA GLN A 211 -1.46 22.92 -4.61
C GLN A 211 -2.42 21.95 -5.31
N TRP A 212 -2.11 20.65 -5.38
CA TRP A 212 -3.00 19.69 -6.02
C TRP A 212 -4.37 19.61 -5.34
N SER A 213 -5.39 19.37 -6.16
CA SER A 213 -6.75 19.06 -5.75
C SER A 213 -7.13 17.65 -6.20
N TYR A 214 -8.15 17.05 -5.57
CA TYR A 214 -8.69 15.76 -6.02
C TYR A 214 -9.04 15.81 -7.52
N GLY A 215 -8.64 14.76 -8.24
CA GLY A 215 -8.81 14.66 -9.69
C GLY A 215 -7.75 15.43 -10.48
N GLU A 216 -6.64 15.84 -9.87
CA GLU A 216 -5.50 16.46 -10.56
C GLU A 216 -5.09 15.59 -11.76
N ARG A 217 -5.05 16.20 -12.96
CA ARG A 217 -4.76 15.50 -14.21
C ARG A 217 -3.42 15.93 -14.80
N ILE A 218 -2.52 14.97 -14.94
CA ILE A 218 -1.20 15.14 -15.52
C ILE A 218 -1.11 14.33 -16.81
N ASP A 219 -0.97 15.03 -17.93
CA ASP A 219 -0.72 14.46 -19.25
C ASP A 219 0.55 15.09 -19.83
N LEU A 220 1.56 14.26 -20.10
CA LEU A 220 2.85 14.71 -20.64
C LEU A 220 2.78 14.90 -22.17
N GLU A 221 1.96 14.11 -22.85
CA GLU A 221 1.90 14.06 -24.31
C GLU A 221 0.67 14.81 -24.86
N GLY A 222 -0.32 15.12 -24.00
CA GLY A 222 -1.54 15.83 -24.35
C GLY A 222 -2.51 15.00 -25.19
N ARG A 223 -2.45 13.67 -25.07
CA ARG A 223 -3.20 12.71 -25.90
C ARG A 223 -4.09 11.78 -25.09
N GLY A 224 -4.18 11.97 -23.79
CA GLY A 224 -4.87 11.07 -22.87
C GLY A 224 -6.37 11.01 -23.12
N THR A 225 -6.87 9.78 -23.29
CA THR A 225 -8.30 9.48 -23.48
C THR A 225 -8.91 8.77 -22.27
N TYR A 226 -8.13 8.52 -21.21
CA TYR A 226 -8.67 7.96 -19.97
C TYR A 226 -9.69 8.91 -19.34
N GLU A 227 -10.89 8.38 -19.10
CA GLU A 227 -11.99 9.03 -18.40
C GLU A 227 -11.98 8.58 -16.94
N ALA A 228 -12.00 9.54 -16.02
CA ALA A 228 -12.01 9.25 -14.59
C ALA A 228 -13.43 8.98 -14.10
N GLU A 229 -13.56 8.12 -13.10
CA GLU A 229 -14.82 7.77 -12.44
C GLU A 229 -15.22 8.80 -11.37
N GLY A 230 -14.37 9.80 -11.12
CA GLY A 230 -14.64 10.93 -10.22
C GLY A 230 -14.24 10.69 -8.76
N THR A 231 -13.59 9.57 -8.47
CA THR A 231 -13.12 9.22 -7.11
C THR A 231 -11.59 9.17 -7.02
N GLU A 232 -10.91 9.20 -8.15
CA GLU A 232 -9.47 9.10 -8.26
C GLU A 232 -8.81 10.38 -7.76
N PRO A 233 -7.89 10.31 -6.78
CA PRO A 233 -7.24 11.51 -6.25
C PRO A 233 -6.28 12.14 -7.27
N LEU A 234 -5.61 11.32 -8.08
CA LEU A 234 -4.62 11.73 -9.06
C LEU A 234 -4.77 10.91 -10.35
N ILE A 235 -4.72 11.58 -11.49
CA ILE A 235 -4.79 10.97 -12.81
C ILE A 235 -3.52 11.33 -13.56
N VAL A 236 -2.64 10.36 -13.77
CA VAL A 236 -1.43 10.53 -14.59
C VAL A 236 -1.55 9.65 -15.81
N ILE A 237 -1.67 10.27 -16.98
CA ILE A 237 -1.83 9.55 -18.25
C ILE A 237 -0.51 8.89 -18.61
N ASP A 238 -0.59 7.59 -18.88
CA ASP A 238 0.54 6.83 -19.38
C ASP A 238 0.91 7.30 -20.79
N PRO A 239 2.13 7.81 -21.02
CA PRO A 239 2.52 8.33 -22.33
C PRO A 239 2.65 7.21 -23.39
N VAL A 240 2.68 5.95 -22.97
CA VAL A 240 2.72 4.78 -23.86
C VAL A 240 1.30 4.21 -24.10
N ASP A 241 0.35 4.48 -23.22
CA ASP A 241 -1.03 3.99 -23.31
C ASP A 241 -2.03 5.08 -22.86
N PRO A 242 -2.57 5.90 -23.79
CA PRO A 242 -3.43 7.04 -23.48
C PRO A 242 -4.71 6.72 -22.69
N ARG A 243 -5.10 5.44 -22.64
CA ARG A 243 -6.28 4.94 -21.92
C ARG A 243 -5.96 4.50 -20.50
N ARG A 244 -4.74 4.71 -20.01
CA ARG A 244 -4.30 4.20 -18.71
C ARG A 244 -3.96 5.33 -17.75
N ASN A 245 -4.49 5.23 -16.53
CA ASN A 245 -4.02 5.99 -15.38
C ASN A 245 -2.88 5.26 -14.66
N VAL A 246 -1.66 5.82 -14.70
CA VAL A 246 -0.48 5.30 -13.98
C VAL A 246 -0.64 5.42 -12.46
N ALA A 247 -1.44 6.39 -12.00
CA ALA A 247 -1.70 6.65 -10.59
C ALA A 247 -2.93 5.89 -10.02
N ALA A 248 -3.47 4.91 -10.74
CA ALA A 248 -4.68 4.18 -10.32
C ALA A 248 -4.56 3.49 -8.93
N ALA A 249 -3.35 3.14 -8.50
CA ALA A 249 -3.11 2.54 -7.18
C ALA A 249 -2.98 3.58 -6.04
N VAL A 250 -2.84 4.88 -6.37
CA VAL A 250 -2.62 5.94 -5.38
C VAL A 250 -3.92 6.18 -4.60
N SER A 251 -3.91 5.87 -3.31
CA SER A 251 -5.03 6.14 -2.42
C SER A 251 -5.18 7.63 -2.10
N ALA A 252 -6.38 8.02 -1.66
CA ALA A 252 -6.63 9.36 -1.12
C ALA A 252 -5.69 9.70 0.05
N TYR A 253 -5.36 8.71 0.90
CA TYR A 253 -4.38 8.88 1.98
C TYR A 253 -3.00 9.23 1.43
N SER A 254 -2.46 8.42 0.52
CA SER A 254 -1.12 8.64 -0.06
C SER A 254 -1.02 9.97 -0.79
N PHE A 255 -2.07 10.33 -1.54
CA PHE A 255 -2.18 11.63 -2.21
C PHE A 255 -2.14 12.79 -1.22
N CYS A 256 -3.05 12.83 -0.24
CA CYS A 256 -3.10 13.89 0.76
C CYS A 256 -1.82 13.95 1.60
N ARG A 257 -1.19 12.80 1.89
CA ARG A 257 0.05 12.73 2.65
C ARG A 257 1.21 13.38 1.91
N LEU A 258 1.29 13.20 0.59
CA LEU A 258 2.29 13.88 -0.22
C LEU A 258 2.07 15.40 -0.24
N ILE A 259 0.82 15.85 -0.40
CA ILE A 259 0.47 17.28 -0.40
C ILE A 259 0.89 17.95 0.90
N ASP A 260 0.52 17.35 2.03
CA ASP A 260 0.83 17.82 3.38
C ASP A 260 2.34 17.91 3.60
N ALA A 261 3.07 16.81 3.32
CA ALA A 261 4.51 16.77 3.46
C ALA A 261 5.24 17.74 2.52
N ALA A 262 4.71 17.96 1.30
CA ALA A 262 5.26 18.96 0.38
C ALA A 262 5.19 20.37 0.96
N ARG A 263 4.06 20.73 1.59
CA ARG A 263 3.89 22.02 2.27
C ARG A 263 4.88 22.18 3.42
N ASP A 264 4.99 21.17 4.28
CA ASP A 264 5.90 21.18 5.42
C ASP A 264 7.37 21.28 4.99
N PHE A 265 7.78 20.48 3.99
CA PHE A 265 9.15 20.51 3.48
C PHE A 265 9.49 21.85 2.82
N LEU A 266 8.58 22.42 2.05
CA LEU A 266 8.80 23.74 1.42
C LEU A 266 8.85 24.88 2.44
N ALA A 267 8.08 24.79 3.53
CA ALA A 267 8.09 25.77 4.61
C ALA A 267 9.36 25.68 5.47
N LYS A 268 9.83 24.45 5.74
CA LYS A 268 11.03 24.21 6.56
C LYS A 268 11.82 22.99 6.05
N PRO A 269 12.67 23.16 5.03
CA PRO A 269 13.48 22.08 4.48
C PRO A 269 14.35 21.42 5.55
N SER A 270 14.40 20.09 5.55
CA SER A 270 15.22 19.34 6.49
C SER A 270 15.57 17.96 5.93
N LYS A 271 16.78 17.47 6.22
CA LYS A 271 17.20 16.10 5.89
C LYS A 271 16.35 15.03 6.57
N GLU A 272 15.68 15.36 7.67
CA GLU A 272 14.82 14.44 8.41
C GLU A 272 13.62 13.93 7.60
N PHE A 273 13.24 14.62 6.51
CA PHE A 273 12.22 14.17 5.57
C PHE A 273 12.70 13.06 4.62
N PHE A 274 13.95 12.64 4.73
CA PHE A 274 14.55 11.58 3.93
C PHE A 274 15.08 10.43 4.79
N VAL A 275 14.95 10.52 6.11
CA VAL A 275 15.42 9.49 7.05
C VAL A 275 14.19 8.79 7.64
N PRO A 276 13.97 7.50 7.35
CA PRO A 276 12.87 6.75 7.96
C PRO A 276 12.91 6.89 9.48
N ARG A 277 11.81 7.34 10.09
CA ARG A 277 11.69 7.40 11.55
C ARG A 277 11.54 5.99 12.09
N LYS A 278 12.65 5.39 12.49
CA LYS A 278 12.68 4.16 13.28
C LYS A 278 12.52 4.52 14.75
N GLU A 279 11.28 4.76 15.15
CA GLU A 279 10.96 4.80 16.57
C GLU A 279 11.03 3.36 17.12
N PRO A 280 11.49 3.18 18.37
CA PRO A 280 11.50 1.86 18.96
C PRO A 280 10.08 1.27 19.01
N PRO A 281 9.93 -0.05 18.78
CA PRO A 281 8.66 -0.72 18.98
C PRO A 281 8.12 -0.45 20.39
N LEU A 282 6.81 -0.27 20.52
CA LEU A 282 6.19 -0.18 21.85
C LEU A 282 6.32 -1.50 22.59
N SER A 283 6.64 -1.41 23.88
CA SER A 283 6.41 -2.51 24.80
C SER A 283 4.92 -2.64 25.12
N GLU A 284 4.52 -3.83 25.59
CA GLU A 284 3.14 -4.09 26.04
C GLU A 284 2.70 -3.10 27.12
N ALA A 285 3.59 -2.77 28.06
CA ALA A 285 3.30 -1.84 29.14
C ALA A 285 3.04 -0.42 28.62
N GLU A 286 3.85 0.07 27.68
CA GLU A 286 3.66 1.40 27.08
C GLU A 286 2.38 1.45 26.23
N PHE A 287 2.06 0.37 25.50
CA PHE A 287 0.78 0.26 24.80
C PHE A 287 -0.39 0.38 25.77
N LYS A 288 -0.42 -0.42 26.84
CA LYS A 288 -1.48 -0.38 27.85
C LYS A 288 -1.61 1.00 28.49
N GLN A 289 -0.49 1.63 28.84
CA GLN A 289 -0.47 2.99 29.38
C GLN A 289 -1.08 4.02 28.40
N ARG A 290 -0.76 3.93 27.10
CA ARG A 290 -1.33 4.82 26.09
C ARG A 290 -2.82 4.59 25.89
N VAL A 291 -3.29 3.34 25.92
CA VAL A 291 -4.72 3.02 25.83
C VAL A 291 -5.47 3.56 27.04
N GLU A 292 -4.95 3.36 28.26
CA GLU A 292 -5.52 3.88 29.49
C GLU A 292 -5.62 5.41 29.49
N ALA A 293 -4.55 6.10 29.08
CA ALA A 293 -4.52 7.56 28.98
C ALA A 293 -5.57 8.13 28.00
N ARG A 294 -6.00 7.34 27.02
CA ARG A 294 -7.02 7.72 26.02
C ARG A 294 -8.44 7.41 26.50
N GLY A 295 -8.61 6.51 27.48
CA GLY A 295 -9.92 6.06 27.95
C GLY A 295 -10.71 5.28 26.90
N THR A 296 -10.02 4.67 25.94
CA THR A 296 -10.57 3.87 24.83
C THR A 296 -10.36 2.37 25.09
N GLU A 297 -11.02 1.51 24.32
CA GLU A 297 -10.76 0.06 24.35
C GLU A 297 -10.32 -0.42 22.97
N PHE A 298 -9.24 -1.20 22.93
CA PHE A 298 -8.81 -1.91 21.73
C PHE A 298 -9.42 -3.30 21.70
N VAL A 299 -9.96 -3.67 20.54
CA VAL A 299 -10.47 -5.01 20.26
C VAL A 299 -9.78 -5.55 19.01
N MET A 300 -9.17 -6.72 19.13
CA MET A 300 -8.48 -7.41 18.06
C MET A 300 -9.20 -8.70 17.69
N VAL A 301 -9.46 -8.90 16.40
CA VAL A 301 -9.87 -10.19 15.83
C VAL A 301 -8.62 -10.84 15.25
N LEU A 302 -8.14 -11.91 15.87
CA LEU A 302 -6.88 -12.58 15.51
C LEU A 302 -7.16 -13.96 14.90
N PHE A 303 -6.53 -14.29 13.77
CA PHE A 303 -6.70 -15.56 13.06
C PHE A 303 -5.44 -15.95 12.27
N ASP A 304 -5.41 -17.17 11.73
CA ASP A 304 -4.31 -17.63 10.88
C ASP A 304 -4.30 -16.90 9.54
N ALA A 305 -3.16 -16.32 9.17
CA ALA A 305 -2.99 -15.66 7.90
C ALA A 305 -3.23 -16.66 6.76
N PRO A 306 -4.13 -16.37 5.81
CA PRO A 306 -4.28 -17.21 4.62
C PRO A 306 -2.98 -17.30 3.84
N ASP A 307 -2.68 -18.48 3.30
CA ASP A 307 -1.48 -18.74 2.48
C ASP A 307 -1.68 -18.20 1.05
N VAL A 308 -1.66 -16.87 0.95
CA VAL A 308 -1.77 -16.11 -0.30
C VAL A 308 -0.86 -14.88 -0.22
N VAL A 309 -0.43 -14.36 -1.37
CA VAL A 309 0.39 -13.15 -1.42
C VAL A 309 -0.34 -11.93 -0.83
N GLU A 310 0.43 -10.98 -0.27
CA GLU A 310 -0.11 -9.77 0.38
C GLU A 310 -1.09 -8.99 -0.51
N ASP A 311 -0.84 -8.93 -1.82
CA ASP A 311 -1.70 -8.23 -2.78
C ASP A 311 -3.10 -8.84 -2.92
N ILE A 312 -3.26 -10.12 -2.58
CA ILE A 312 -4.56 -10.79 -2.50
C ILE A 312 -5.16 -10.66 -1.10
N LEU A 313 -4.32 -10.70 -0.06
CA LEU A 313 -4.74 -10.69 1.33
C LEU A 313 -5.22 -9.32 1.82
N PHE A 314 -4.43 -8.26 1.63
CA PHE A 314 -4.74 -6.92 2.16
C PHE A 314 -6.06 -6.34 1.66
N PRO A 315 -6.45 -6.47 0.37
CA PRO A 315 -7.79 -6.05 -0.07
C PRO A 315 -8.92 -6.77 0.67
N GLN A 316 -8.74 -8.06 0.98
CA GLN A 316 -9.73 -8.83 1.75
C GLN A 316 -9.76 -8.38 3.21
N LEU A 317 -8.60 -8.15 3.84
CA LEU A 317 -8.52 -7.59 5.19
C LEU A 317 -9.22 -6.23 5.30
N ARG A 318 -8.98 -5.31 4.35
CA ARG A 318 -9.63 -3.99 4.32
C ARG A 318 -11.14 -4.10 4.08
N LYS A 319 -11.57 -5.04 3.25
CA LYS A 319 -13.00 -5.33 3.05
C LYS A 319 -13.65 -5.85 4.33
N ALA A 320 -12.98 -6.80 5.00
CA ALA A 320 -13.41 -7.34 6.28
C ALA A 320 -13.50 -6.24 7.34
N GLU A 321 -12.44 -5.43 7.50
CA GLU A 321 -12.38 -4.26 8.38
C GLU A 321 -13.59 -3.34 8.19
N ALA A 322 -13.86 -2.90 6.96
CA ALA A 322 -15.00 -2.03 6.67
C ALA A 322 -16.36 -2.67 7.00
N SER A 323 -16.51 -3.96 6.67
CA SER A 323 -17.75 -4.71 6.97
C SER A 323 -17.95 -4.92 8.47
N VAL A 324 -16.88 -5.14 9.23
CA VAL A 324 -16.92 -5.36 10.68
C VAL A 324 -17.13 -4.03 11.41
N THR A 325 -16.49 -2.94 10.98
CA THR A 325 -16.78 -1.59 11.48
C THR A 325 -18.27 -1.26 11.32
N THR A 326 -18.85 -1.54 10.15
CA THR A 326 -20.29 -1.34 9.91
C THR A 326 -21.15 -2.19 10.85
N LEU A 327 -20.78 -3.44 11.11
CA LEU A 327 -21.47 -4.32 12.05
C LEU A 327 -21.43 -3.74 13.48
N ILE A 328 -20.26 -3.31 13.94
CA ILE A 328 -20.04 -2.72 15.27
C ILE A 328 -20.91 -1.47 15.43
N GLU A 329 -20.84 -0.54 14.48
CA GLU A 329 -21.58 0.73 14.55
C GLU A 329 -23.08 0.54 14.47
N ARG A 330 -23.57 -0.39 13.65
CA ARG A 330 -25.00 -0.73 13.55
C ARG A 330 -25.57 -1.27 14.87
N HIS A 331 -24.74 -1.83 15.74
CA HIS A 331 -25.14 -2.30 17.08
C HIS A 331 -25.04 -1.20 18.16
N GLY A 332 -24.67 0.03 17.78
CA GLY A 332 -24.65 1.21 18.64
C GLY A 332 -23.31 1.47 19.33
N PHE A 333 -22.30 0.63 19.10
CA PHE A 333 -20.92 0.89 19.53
C PHE A 333 -20.30 1.97 18.65
N LYS A 334 -19.15 2.51 19.06
CA LYS A 334 -18.49 3.62 18.36
C LYS A 334 -17.01 3.31 18.13
N VAL A 335 -16.63 3.14 16.87
CA VAL A 335 -15.25 2.97 16.44
C VAL A 335 -14.62 4.35 16.31
N TYR A 336 -13.47 4.55 16.96
CA TYR A 336 -12.63 5.73 16.77
C TYR A 336 -11.78 5.59 15.50
N ARG A 337 -11.09 4.45 15.40
CA ARG A 337 -10.23 4.10 14.28
C ARG A 337 -10.09 2.58 14.20
N SER A 338 -9.84 2.07 13.00
CA SER A 338 -9.51 0.67 12.75
C SER A 338 -8.25 0.56 11.89
N ASP A 339 -7.63 -0.61 11.92
CA ASP A 339 -6.56 -0.97 10.98
C ASP A 339 -6.42 -2.50 10.87
N VAL A 340 -5.58 -2.96 9.96
CA VAL A 340 -5.30 -4.40 9.72
C VAL A 340 -3.81 -4.63 9.51
N SER A 341 -3.31 -5.79 9.93
CA SER A 341 -1.95 -6.22 9.58
C SER A 341 -1.84 -7.74 9.54
N VAL A 342 -0.68 -8.19 9.06
CA VAL A 342 -0.23 -9.57 9.05
C VAL A 342 1.14 -9.60 9.70
N GLU A 343 1.29 -10.44 10.73
CA GLU A 343 2.52 -10.60 11.51
C GLU A 343 2.87 -12.09 11.57
N GLY A 344 3.90 -12.48 10.82
CA GLY A 344 4.27 -13.88 10.65
C GLY A 344 3.12 -14.71 10.07
N ALA A 345 2.72 -15.77 10.77
CA ALA A 345 1.63 -16.65 10.37
C ALA A 345 0.23 -16.19 10.81
N LYS A 346 0.10 -14.98 11.39
CA LYS A 346 -1.16 -14.46 11.92
C LYS A 346 -1.58 -13.20 11.18
N ALA A 347 -2.88 -13.04 11.00
CA ALA A 347 -3.49 -11.81 10.51
C ALA A 347 -4.50 -11.30 11.54
N PHE A 348 -4.70 -9.98 11.58
CA PHE A 348 -5.67 -9.40 12.51
C PHE A 348 -6.42 -8.19 11.94
N LEU A 349 -7.63 -8.00 12.49
CA LEU A 349 -8.39 -6.76 12.38
C LEU A 349 -8.36 -6.08 13.75
N LEU A 350 -8.03 -4.79 13.79
CA LEU A 350 -7.94 -4.02 15.02
C LEU A 350 -8.93 -2.87 15.03
N PHE A 351 -9.62 -2.68 16.15
CA PHE A 351 -10.58 -1.61 16.35
C PHE A 351 -10.30 -0.90 17.68
N GLU A 352 -10.04 0.40 17.63
CA GLU A 352 -10.06 1.29 18.80
C GLU A 352 -11.48 1.85 18.96
N LEU A 353 -12.08 1.67 20.13
CA LEU A 353 -13.49 1.98 20.39
C LEU A 353 -13.63 3.10 21.43
N LEU A 354 -14.46 4.09 21.11
CA LEU A 354 -14.95 5.11 22.06
C LEU A 354 -16.06 4.54 22.96
N VAL A 355 -16.87 3.63 22.43
CA VAL A 355 -17.96 2.97 23.14
C VAL A 355 -17.90 1.48 22.83
N TRP A 356 -17.43 0.70 23.79
CA TRP A 356 -17.28 -0.76 23.67
C TRP A 356 -18.24 -1.56 24.57
N ARG A 357 -18.91 -0.86 25.50
CA ARG A 357 -19.96 -1.39 26.37
C ARG A 357 -21.18 -0.47 26.32
N LEU A 358 -22.36 -1.08 26.30
CA LEU A 358 -23.65 -0.41 26.26
C LEU A 358 -24.56 -0.95 27.37
N PRO A 359 -25.51 -0.14 27.87
CA PRO A 359 -26.57 -0.63 28.74
C PRO A 359 -27.38 -1.76 28.10
N ARG A 360 -28.16 -2.51 28.89
CA ARG A 360 -29.02 -3.57 28.36
C ARG A 360 -30.15 -3.06 27.46
N ILE A 361 -30.61 -1.83 27.66
CA ILE A 361 -31.82 -1.30 27.00
C ILE A 361 -31.51 -0.43 25.79
N LYS A 362 -32.22 -0.62 24.68
CA LYS A 362 -32.19 0.28 23.52
C LYS A 362 -33.60 0.68 23.10
N LYS A 363 -33.68 1.83 22.44
CA LYS A 363 -34.89 2.27 21.75
C LYS A 363 -35.03 1.51 20.44
N HIS A 364 -36.25 1.06 20.14
CA HIS A 364 -36.65 0.53 18.85
C HIS A 364 -37.73 1.44 18.27
N GLU A 365 -37.37 2.21 17.24
CA GLU A 365 -38.30 3.12 16.58
C GLU A 365 -39.34 2.36 15.78
N GLY A 366 -40.61 2.69 16.05
CA GLY A 366 -41.78 2.19 15.38
C GLY A 366 -42.37 3.19 14.38
N PRO A 367 -43.61 2.98 13.92
CA PRO A 367 -44.26 3.84 12.95
C PRO A 367 -44.71 5.18 13.56
N PRO A 368 -44.99 6.20 12.73
CA PRO A 368 -45.71 7.40 13.16
C PRO A 368 -47.05 7.05 13.80
N VAL A 369 -47.44 7.77 14.86
CA VAL A 369 -48.68 7.54 15.60
C VAL A 369 -49.93 7.72 14.74
N THR A 370 -49.83 8.50 13.67
CA THR A 370 -50.89 8.75 12.68
C THR A 370 -51.15 7.55 11.79
N ALA A 371 -50.20 6.62 11.68
CA ALA A 371 -50.32 5.43 10.86
C ALA A 371 -50.99 4.30 11.64
N LYS A 372 -52.31 4.39 11.80
CA LYS A 372 -53.13 3.51 12.67
C LYS A 372 -52.81 2.03 12.52
N TYR A 373 -52.86 1.49 11.29
CA TYR A 373 -52.63 0.07 11.02
C TYR A 373 -51.26 -0.40 11.51
N TYR A 374 -50.19 0.32 11.18
CA TYR A 374 -48.84 -0.03 11.60
C TYR A 374 -48.65 0.17 13.12
N SER A 375 -49.29 1.18 13.69
CA SER A 375 -49.25 1.45 15.13
C SER A 375 -49.85 0.30 15.94
N GLU A 376 -50.99 -0.24 15.51
CA GLU A 376 -51.63 -1.41 16.14
C GLU A 376 -50.73 -2.65 16.07
N GLN A 377 -50.12 -2.92 14.91
CA GLN A 377 -49.15 -4.02 14.77
C GLN A 377 -47.93 -3.85 15.67
N PHE A 378 -47.38 -2.64 15.73
CA PHE A 378 -46.21 -2.35 16.56
C PHE A 378 -46.53 -2.55 18.05
N LYS A 379 -47.65 -2.02 18.53
CA LYS A 379 -48.12 -2.21 19.92
C LYS A 379 -48.33 -3.69 20.25
N SER A 380 -48.92 -4.45 19.34
CA SER A 380 -49.12 -5.89 19.53
C SER A 380 -47.79 -6.65 19.61
N LYS A 381 -46.80 -6.28 18.78
CA LYS A 381 -45.49 -6.91 18.77
C LYS A 381 -44.68 -6.63 20.04
N TYR A 382 -44.83 -5.44 20.60
CA TYR A 382 -44.07 -4.95 21.76
C TYR A 382 -44.96 -4.79 23.00
N SER A 383 -46.01 -5.60 23.14
CA SER A 383 -47.02 -5.47 24.21
C SER A 383 -46.47 -5.69 25.62
N THR A 384 -45.32 -6.34 25.74
CA THR A 384 -44.61 -6.60 27.00
C THR A 384 -43.49 -5.61 27.28
N SER A 385 -43.24 -4.66 26.38
CA SER A 385 -42.22 -3.63 26.50
C SER A 385 -42.85 -2.29 26.87
N PRO A 386 -42.17 -1.43 27.65
CA PRO A 386 -42.55 -0.03 27.76
C PRO A 386 -42.61 0.63 26.37
N LEU A 387 -43.73 1.32 26.11
CA LEU A 387 -43.97 2.06 24.88
C LEU A 387 -44.04 3.56 25.18
N PHE A 388 -43.31 4.33 24.39
CA PHE A 388 -43.26 5.78 24.46
C PHE A 388 -43.69 6.38 23.12
N ILE A 389 -44.00 7.67 23.14
CA ILE A 389 -44.12 8.48 21.93
C ILE A 389 -42.99 9.50 21.98
N GLU A 390 -42.10 9.46 21.01
CA GLU A 390 -41.02 10.43 20.85
C GLU A 390 -41.16 11.09 19.48
N ASN A 391 -41.20 12.43 19.47
CA ASN A 391 -41.63 13.22 18.33
C ASN A 391 -43.04 12.79 17.86
N ASP A 392 -43.13 12.13 16.71
CA ASP A 392 -44.38 11.65 16.11
C ASP A 392 -44.46 10.12 16.02
N ARG A 393 -43.49 9.37 16.58
CA ARG A 393 -43.39 7.91 16.41
C ARG A 393 -43.55 7.15 17.72
N TYR A 394 -44.11 5.94 17.62
CA TYR A 394 -44.02 4.98 18.72
C TYR A 394 -42.58 4.50 18.88
N VAL A 395 -42.13 4.35 20.12
CA VAL A 395 -40.81 3.82 20.47
C VAL A 395 -40.98 2.74 21.53
N ALA A 396 -40.43 1.56 21.29
CA ALA A 396 -40.39 0.49 22.28
C ALA A 396 -39.02 0.45 22.97
N GLU A 397 -39.01 0.27 24.29
CA GLU A 397 -37.80 -0.12 25.00
C GLU A 397 -37.60 -1.62 24.88
N VAL A 398 -36.47 -2.03 24.30
CA VAL A 398 -36.13 -3.43 24.05
C VAL A 398 -34.74 -3.75 24.58
N GLU A 399 -34.52 -5.00 24.98
CA GLU A 399 -33.20 -5.44 25.38
C GLU A 399 -32.27 -5.62 24.16
N ARG A 400 -30.99 -5.27 24.34
CA ARG A 400 -29.93 -5.52 23.38
C ARG A 400 -29.56 -6.98 23.42
N LYS A 401 -29.39 -7.58 22.24
CA LYS A 401 -28.80 -8.92 22.09
C LYS A 401 -27.34 -8.96 22.59
N TYR A 402 -26.60 -7.87 22.40
CA TYR A 402 -25.20 -7.72 22.82
C TYR A 402 -24.99 -6.39 23.54
N THR A 403 -24.37 -6.44 24.71
CA THR A 403 -24.00 -5.26 25.52
C THR A 403 -22.53 -4.91 25.44
N ASP A 404 -21.71 -5.77 24.84
CA ASP A 404 -20.28 -5.55 24.64
C ASP A 404 -19.85 -6.05 23.24
N VAL A 405 -18.81 -5.41 22.69
CA VAL A 405 -18.31 -5.70 21.33
C VAL A 405 -17.73 -7.12 21.22
N ILE A 406 -17.10 -7.64 22.29
CA ILE A 406 -16.49 -8.97 22.27
C ILE A 406 -17.57 -10.04 22.01
N SER A 407 -18.67 -9.98 22.76
CA SER A 407 -19.82 -10.87 22.58
C SER A 407 -20.43 -10.72 21.19
N LEU A 408 -20.55 -9.49 20.67
CA LEU A 408 -21.03 -9.27 19.30
C LEU A 408 -20.14 -9.98 18.27
N LEU A 409 -18.84 -9.74 18.29
CA LEU A 409 -17.91 -10.29 17.28
C LEU A 409 -17.74 -11.81 17.41
N LYS A 410 -17.81 -12.37 18.63
CA LYS A 410 -17.79 -13.84 18.79
C LYS A 410 -18.99 -14.54 18.14
N ASN A 411 -20.13 -13.86 18.02
CA ASN A 411 -21.36 -14.46 17.52
C ASN A 411 -21.69 -14.06 16.07
N GLU A 412 -21.42 -12.82 15.67
CA GLU A 412 -21.94 -12.24 14.42
C GLU A 412 -20.85 -11.95 13.39
N LEU A 413 -19.56 -12.13 13.69
CA LEU A 413 -18.46 -11.81 12.75
C LEU A 413 -18.60 -12.53 11.41
N ARG A 414 -19.05 -13.79 11.42
CA ARG A 414 -19.26 -14.61 10.21
C ARG A 414 -20.34 -14.08 9.27
N THR A 415 -21.20 -13.16 9.74
CA THR A 415 -22.23 -12.53 8.91
C THR A 415 -21.67 -11.39 8.03
N CYS A 416 -20.44 -10.95 8.31
CA CYS A 416 -19.77 -9.88 7.57
C CYS A 416 -19.25 -10.34 6.20
N SER A 417 -19.03 -9.39 5.29
CA SER A 417 -18.36 -9.66 4.02
C SER A 417 -16.84 -9.64 4.21
N LEU A 418 -16.27 -10.81 4.53
CA LEU A 418 -14.87 -10.93 4.94
C LEU A 418 -13.88 -11.10 3.75
N GLY A 419 -14.37 -11.46 2.57
CA GLY A 419 -13.51 -11.92 1.47
C GLY A 419 -13.26 -13.44 1.57
N LYS A 420 -12.99 -14.08 0.43
CA LYS A 420 -12.97 -15.55 0.32
C LYS A 420 -11.95 -16.19 1.27
N ASN A 421 -10.68 -15.82 1.17
CA ASN A 421 -9.59 -16.44 1.92
C ASN A 421 -9.63 -16.07 3.41
N VAL A 422 -9.99 -14.81 3.72
CA VAL A 422 -10.14 -14.36 5.11
C VAL A 422 -11.34 -15.05 5.79
N ALA A 423 -12.46 -15.23 5.08
CA ALA A 423 -13.60 -16.01 5.58
C ALA A 423 -13.19 -17.47 5.85
N GLU A 424 -12.50 -18.13 4.91
CA GLU A 424 -11.99 -19.50 5.09
C GLU A 424 -11.08 -19.64 6.31
N SER A 425 -10.17 -18.67 6.55
CA SER A 425 -9.35 -18.66 7.77
C SER A 425 -10.18 -18.45 9.04
N ILE A 426 -11.10 -17.50 9.04
CA ILE A 426 -11.99 -17.24 10.19
C ILE A 426 -12.89 -18.45 10.50
N GLU A 427 -13.32 -19.22 9.48
CA GLU A 427 -14.08 -20.46 9.70
C GLU A 427 -13.24 -21.57 10.36
N ARG A 428 -11.94 -21.64 10.06
CA ARG A 428 -11.03 -22.57 10.75
C ARG A 428 -10.83 -22.18 12.21
N GLY A 429 -10.86 -20.89 12.52
CA GLY A 429 -10.82 -20.38 13.89
C GLY A 429 -10.34 -18.94 13.97
N TYR A 430 -10.86 -18.21 14.96
CA TYR A 430 -10.41 -16.87 15.32
C TYR A 430 -10.62 -16.62 16.81
N GLU A 431 -9.88 -15.64 17.32
CA GLU A 431 -10.03 -15.11 18.67
C GLU A 431 -10.49 -13.66 18.63
N VAL A 432 -11.24 -13.24 19.65
CA VAL A 432 -11.60 -11.84 19.86
C VAL A 432 -11.02 -11.42 21.20
N LEU A 433 -9.99 -10.60 21.12
CA LEU A 433 -9.15 -10.19 22.24
C LEU A 433 -9.45 -8.72 22.56
N ARG A 434 -9.45 -8.39 23.84
CA ARG A 434 -9.53 -7.01 24.34
C ARG A 434 -8.14 -6.51 24.72
N THR A 435 -7.98 -5.22 24.96
CA THR A 435 -6.68 -4.55 25.22
C THR A 435 -5.73 -5.37 26.10
N GLU A 436 -6.22 -5.91 27.22
CA GLU A 436 -5.40 -6.64 28.19
C GLU A 436 -4.87 -7.98 27.69
N ASP A 437 -5.59 -8.60 26.76
CA ASP A 437 -5.35 -9.95 26.25
C ASP A 437 -4.67 -9.93 24.88
N ILE A 438 -4.35 -8.75 24.32
CA ILE A 438 -3.67 -8.64 23.02
C ILE A 438 -2.21 -9.10 23.19
N PRO A 439 -1.78 -10.19 22.52
CA PRO A 439 -0.42 -10.68 22.64
C PRO A 439 0.57 -9.81 21.87
N PHE A 440 1.72 -9.54 22.48
CA PHE A 440 2.83 -8.85 21.81
C PHE A 440 3.78 -9.89 21.19
N PHE A 441 3.49 -10.26 19.95
CA PHE A 441 4.30 -11.19 19.14
C PHE A 441 4.81 -10.50 17.88
N GLY A 442 5.88 -11.03 17.29
CA GLY A 442 6.47 -10.47 16.07
C GLY A 442 6.84 -9.00 16.23
N ASP A 443 6.43 -8.15 15.29
CA ASP A 443 6.73 -6.71 15.28
C ASP A 443 5.51 -5.84 15.65
N LEU A 444 4.57 -6.41 16.43
CA LEU A 444 3.33 -5.72 16.80
C LEU A 444 3.56 -4.42 17.58
N GLY A 445 4.67 -4.32 18.32
CA GLY A 445 5.09 -3.09 18.99
C GLY A 445 5.34 -1.94 18.01
N SER A 446 5.91 -2.22 16.83
CA SER A 446 6.11 -1.21 15.77
C SER A 446 4.79 -0.82 15.14
N PHE A 447 3.91 -1.80 14.88
CA PHE A 447 2.56 -1.54 14.40
C PHE A 447 1.81 -0.58 15.35
N PHE A 448 1.82 -0.81 16.66
CA PHE A 448 1.15 0.09 17.61
C PHE A 448 1.83 1.44 17.73
N GLN A 449 3.16 1.49 17.64
CA GLN A 449 3.89 2.77 17.61
C GLN A 449 3.42 3.62 16.42
N GLU A 450 3.35 3.03 15.22
CA GLU A 450 2.84 3.69 14.02
C GLU A 450 1.36 4.08 14.14
N TYR A 451 0.54 3.20 14.73
CA TYR A 451 -0.88 3.46 14.95
C TYR A 451 -1.08 4.73 15.78
N PHE A 452 -0.34 4.92 16.88
CA PHE A 452 -0.47 6.09 17.75
C PHE A 452 0.21 7.35 17.23
N ARG A 453 1.27 7.23 16.41
CA ARG A 453 2.09 8.37 15.97
C ARG A 453 1.31 9.40 15.15
N GLY A 454 0.36 8.96 14.34
CA GLY A 454 -0.33 9.82 13.37
C GLY A 454 0.62 10.42 12.32
N ILE A 455 0.16 11.46 11.60
CA ILE A 455 0.95 12.16 10.58
C ILE A 455 1.92 13.20 11.14
N TYR A 456 1.67 13.66 12.38
CA TYR A 456 2.45 14.65 13.08
C TYR A 456 2.56 14.19 14.53
N ALA A 457 3.73 13.69 14.93
CA ALA A 457 4.04 13.55 16.34
C ALA A 457 4.61 14.90 16.82
N PRO A 458 3.90 15.66 17.67
CA PRO A 458 4.54 16.74 18.40
C PRO A 458 5.73 16.11 19.12
N ARG A 459 6.94 16.66 18.97
CA ARG A 459 8.05 16.29 19.85
C ARG A 459 7.51 16.46 21.26
N GLU A 460 7.49 15.37 22.05
CA GLU A 460 7.02 15.41 23.43
C GLU A 460 7.64 16.65 24.08
N GLN A 461 6.78 17.62 24.42
CA GLN A 461 7.20 18.67 25.32
C GLN A 461 7.42 17.96 26.64
N ILE A 462 8.69 17.65 26.95
CA ILE A 462 9.10 17.25 28.28
C ILE A 462 8.41 18.24 29.22
N PRO A 463 7.52 17.78 30.12
CA PRO A 463 6.83 18.67 31.03
C PRO A 463 7.90 19.47 31.75
N ARG A 464 7.85 20.81 31.64
CA ARG A 464 8.63 21.67 32.52
C ARG A 464 8.16 21.34 33.92
N SER A 465 8.91 20.47 34.62
CA SER A 465 8.71 20.21 36.02
C SER A 465 8.66 21.56 36.71
N GLN A 466 7.54 21.83 37.38
CA GLN A 466 7.35 23.02 38.19
C GLN A 466 8.56 23.16 39.12
N ARG A 467 9.36 24.22 38.89
CA ARG A 467 10.26 24.74 39.92
C ARG A 467 9.36 25.45 40.92
N THR A 468 9.03 24.77 42.01
CA THR A 468 8.80 25.41 43.31
C THR A 468 10.10 25.42 44.08
#